data_AF-A0A849Q9Z5-F1
#
_entry.id   AF-A0A849Q9Z5-F1
#
_cell.length_a   1.000
_cell.length_b   1.000
_cell.length_c   1.000
_cell.angle_alpha   90.00
_cell.angle_beta   90.00
_cell.angle_gamma   90.00
#
_symmetry.space_group_name_H-M   'P 1'
#
loop_
_entity.id
_entity.type
_entity.pdbx_description
1 polymer ?
#
loop_
_entity_poly.entity_id
_entity_poly.type
_entity_poly.pdbx_seq_one_letter_code
_entity_poly.pdbx_strand_id
1 'polypeptide(L)'
;YSLRKRKWAVSAGRMTLWLSWHHWAGFIGGVMALLHTLGNLDGLGIPLIVVLLVVLCSSGVYFLEKRSRSPLNEATATLADLRRERARLDAEYRELYSRGMATTPQGAALYNRLMSVHKQVLDTEADVTRIRGQRPKWTWWRHVHNVSTMMLMGILLVHIWTKLYFAWGGL
;
A
#
# COMPACT_ATOMS: atom_id res chain seq x y z
N TYR A 1 12.76 13.18 24.65
CA TYR A 1 13.03 13.18 23.19
C TYR A 1 12.36 14.44 22.59
N SER A 2 13.14 15.49 22.28
CA SER A 2 12.62 16.88 22.21
C SER A 2 11.96 17.27 20.87
N LEU A 3 10.92 18.11 20.96
CA LEU A 3 10.11 18.67 19.86
C LEU A 3 10.94 19.43 18.80
N ARG A 4 12.18 19.81 19.11
CA ARG A 4 13.10 20.51 18.19
C ARG A 4 13.53 19.63 17.01
N LYS A 5 13.69 18.31 17.20
CA LYS A 5 14.02 17.38 16.11
C LYS A 5 12.89 17.20 15.10
N ARG A 6 11.62 17.41 15.50
CA ARG A 6 10.47 17.33 14.58
C ARG A 6 10.45 18.46 13.55
N LYS A 7 10.90 19.67 13.89
CA LYS A 7 10.85 20.80 12.96
C LYS A 7 11.78 20.62 11.75
N TRP A 8 12.96 20.01 11.95
CA TRP A 8 13.91 19.73 10.86
C TRP A 8 13.43 18.62 9.93
N ALA A 9 12.76 17.59 10.45
CA ALA A 9 12.17 16.53 9.63
C ALA A 9 10.96 17.03 8.81
N VAL A 10 10.28 18.09 9.26
CA VAL A 10 9.13 18.68 8.55
C VAL A 10 9.57 19.65 7.45
N SER A 11 10.74 20.30 7.55
CA SER A 11 11.22 21.22 6.51
C SER A 11 11.75 20.52 5.26
N ALA A 12 11.95 19.19 5.30
CA ALA A 12 12.40 18.43 4.15
C ALA A 12 11.33 18.34 3.04
N GLY A 13 10.07 18.72 3.28
CA GLY A 13 8.97 18.59 2.30
C GLY A 13 8.04 17.42 2.63
N ARG A 14 6.86 17.38 2.00
CA ARG A 14 5.87 16.31 2.26
C ARG A 14 6.48 14.96 1.87
N MET A 15 6.56 14.02 2.80
CA MET A 15 7.03 12.63 2.57
C MET A 15 6.36 11.97 1.36
N THR A 16 5.11 12.33 1.07
CA THR A 16 4.36 11.85 -0.10
C THR A 16 4.95 12.33 -1.42
N LEU A 17 5.49 13.55 -1.47
CA LEU A 17 6.12 14.13 -2.65
C LEU A 17 7.46 13.44 -2.93
N TRP A 18 8.30 13.30 -1.91
CA TRP A 18 9.57 12.56 -2.01
C TRP A 18 9.38 11.13 -2.46
N LEU A 19 8.39 10.45 -1.90
CA LEU A 19 8.08 9.09 -2.29
C LEU A 19 7.60 9.04 -3.75
N SER A 20 6.75 9.97 -4.17
CA SER A 20 6.30 10.05 -5.57
C SER A 20 7.47 10.34 -6.52
N TRP A 21 8.36 11.24 -6.15
CA TRP A 21 9.56 11.56 -6.91
C TRP A 21 10.51 10.35 -7.00
N HIS A 22 10.76 9.66 -5.90
CA HIS A 22 11.62 8.46 -5.86
C HIS A 22 11.10 7.36 -6.80
N HIS A 23 9.78 7.18 -6.89
CA HIS A 23 9.19 6.22 -7.84
C HIS A 23 9.45 6.64 -9.29
N TRP A 24 9.18 7.89 -9.66
CA TRP A 24 9.40 8.36 -11.03
C TRP A 24 10.88 8.37 -11.40
N ALA A 25 11.75 8.86 -10.51
CA ALA A 25 13.19 8.84 -10.69
C ALA A 25 13.72 7.40 -10.81
N GLY A 26 13.23 6.48 -9.97
CA GLY A 26 13.59 5.07 -10.03
C GLY A 26 13.12 4.38 -11.31
N PHE A 27 11.91 4.69 -11.79
CA PHE A 27 11.38 4.16 -13.05
C PHE A 27 12.17 4.68 -14.26
N ILE A 28 12.35 6.00 -14.38
CA ILE A 28 13.10 6.61 -15.48
C ILE A 28 14.56 6.15 -15.44
N GLY A 29 15.18 6.17 -14.26
CA GLY A 29 16.54 5.67 -14.06
C GLY A 29 16.69 4.21 -14.43
N GLY A 30 15.71 3.36 -14.07
CA GLY A 30 15.70 1.96 -14.46
C GLY A 30 15.54 1.73 -15.95
N VAL A 31 14.66 2.48 -16.63
CA VAL A 31 14.52 2.42 -18.10
C VAL A 31 15.84 2.84 -18.78
N MET A 32 16.46 3.93 -18.32
CA MET A 32 17.75 4.38 -18.84
C MET A 32 18.86 3.35 -18.61
N ALA A 33 18.92 2.73 -17.43
CA ALA A 33 19.89 1.68 -17.12
C ALA A 33 19.66 0.42 -17.98
N LEU A 34 18.40 0.03 -18.23
CA LEU A 34 18.06 -1.05 -19.15
C LEU A 34 18.57 -0.72 -20.56
N LEU A 35 18.24 0.45 -21.10
CA LEU A 35 18.68 0.86 -22.44
C LEU A 35 20.21 0.88 -22.55
N HIS A 36 20.90 1.40 -21.53
CA HIS A 36 22.35 1.42 -21.48
C HIS A 36 22.96 0.01 -21.49
N THR A 37 22.39 -0.90 -20.70
CA THR A 37 22.93 -2.27 -20.55
C THR A 37 22.55 -3.17 -21.71
N LEU A 38 21.37 -2.99 -22.32
CA LEU A 38 20.93 -3.67 -23.53
C LEU A 38 21.83 -3.34 -24.73
N GLY A 39 22.41 -2.15 -24.77
CA GLY A 39 23.36 -1.76 -25.80
C GLY A 39 24.73 -2.44 -25.70
N ASN A 40 25.08 -3.06 -24.57
CA ASN A 40 26.35 -3.75 -24.32
C ASN A 40 26.16 -4.88 -23.29
N LEU A 41 25.57 -5.99 -23.74
CA LEU A 41 25.24 -7.16 -22.91
C LEU A 41 26.47 -8.05 -22.63
N ASP A 42 27.49 -7.52 -21.95
CA ASP A 42 28.68 -8.29 -21.57
C ASP A 42 28.82 -8.46 -20.04
N GLY A 43 29.16 -9.68 -19.60
CA GLY A 43 29.52 -10.02 -18.22
C GLY A 43 28.49 -9.58 -17.17
N LEU A 44 28.85 -8.58 -16.35
CA LEU A 44 28.06 -8.05 -15.23
C LEU A 44 26.74 -7.36 -15.66
N GLY A 45 26.51 -7.13 -16.96
CA GLY A 45 25.27 -6.52 -17.45
C GLY A 45 24.01 -7.36 -17.20
N ILE A 46 24.11 -8.69 -17.36
CA ILE A 46 22.98 -9.61 -17.15
C ILE A 46 22.47 -9.61 -15.70
N PRO A 47 23.31 -9.81 -14.66
CA PRO A 47 22.84 -9.75 -13.27
C PRO A 47 22.30 -8.37 -12.89
N LEU A 48 22.87 -7.29 -13.45
CA LEU A 48 22.36 -5.92 -13.24
C LEU A 48 20.92 -5.78 -13.78
N ILE A 49 20.65 -6.27 -15.00
CA ILE A 49 19.32 -6.26 -15.61
C ILE A 49 18.33 -7.08 -14.77
N VAL A 50 18.71 -8.29 -14.35
CA VAL A 50 17.82 -9.16 -13.55
C VAL A 50 17.43 -8.48 -12.24
N VAL A 51 18.39 -7.95 -11.48
CA VAL A 51 18.09 -7.27 -10.21
C VAL A 51 17.29 -5.99 -10.45
N LEU A 52 17.59 -5.25 -11.50
CA LEU A 52 16.84 -4.05 -11.88
C LEU A 52 15.38 -4.35 -12.21
N LEU A 53 15.10 -5.43 -12.95
CA LEU A 53 13.74 -5.88 -13.24
C LEU A 53 13.00 -6.26 -11.96
N VAL A 54 13.66 -6.95 -11.02
CA VAL A 54 13.06 -7.27 -9.70
C VAL A 54 12.71 -5.99 -8.93
N VAL A 55 13.58 -4.97 -8.94
CA VAL A 55 13.31 -3.67 -8.31
C VAL A 55 12.12 -2.96 -8.98
N LEU A 56 12.05 -2.94 -10.31
CA LEU A 56 10.94 -2.32 -11.05
C LEU A 56 9.61 -3.04 -10.79
N CYS A 57 9.58 -4.37 -10.88
CA CYS A 57 8.37 -5.15 -10.62
C CYS A 57 7.90 -4.99 -9.16
N SER A 58 8.82 -5.08 -8.19
CA SER A 58 8.48 -4.91 -6.77
C SER A 58 8.01 -3.49 -6.43
N SER A 59 8.48 -2.46 -7.14
CA SER A 59 7.98 -1.07 -7.02
C SER A 59 6.51 -0.94 -7.44
N GLY A 60 6.12 -1.61 -8.55
CA GLY A 60 4.72 -1.63 -9.00
C GLY A 60 3.78 -2.30 -8.00
N VAL A 61 4.26 -3.34 -7.32
CA VAL A 61 3.51 -4.04 -6.26
C VAL A 61 3.30 -3.14 -5.04
N TYR A 62 4.27 -2.33 -4.65
CA TYR A 62 4.08 -1.32 -3.59
C TYR A 62 3.00 -0.29 -3.95
N PHE A 63 2.92 0.13 -5.22
CA PHE A 63 1.88 1.06 -5.66
C PHE A 63 0.48 0.43 -5.56
N LEU A 64 0.36 -0.85 -5.93
CA LEU A 64 -0.88 -1.60 -5.76
C LEU A 64 -1.27 -1.75 -4.28
N GLU A 65 -0.31 -1.93 -3.36
CA GLU A 65 -0.55 -1.88 -1.91
C GLU A 65 -1.10 -0.51 -1.48
N LYS A 66 -0.48 0.58 -1.93
CA LYS A 66 -0.92 1.93 -1.56
C LYS A 66 -2.33 2.21 -2.09
N ARG A 67 -2.62 1.79 -3.31
CA ARG A 67 -3.96 1.89 -3.93
C ARG A 67 -4.98 1.01 -3.21
N SER A 68 -4.61 -0.16 -2.71
CA SER A 68 -5.50 -1.05 -1.96
C SER A 68 -5.77 -0.59 -0.51
N ARG A 69 -4.96 0.34 0.03
CA ARG A 69 -5.17 0.93 1.36
C ARG A 69 -6.20 2.07 1.42
N SER A 70 -6.41 2.82 0.34
CA SER A 70 -7.51 3.83 0.27
C SER A 70 -8.89 3.19 0.50
N PRO A 71 -9.29 2.13 -0.24
CA PRO A 71 -10.59 1.51 -0.03
C PRO A 71 -10.70 0.85 1.35
N LEU A 72 -9.60 0.44 1.98
CA LEU A 72 -9.64 -0.08 3.35
C LEU A 72 -10.00 0.99 4.37
N ASN A 73 -9.41 2.18 4.26
CA ASN A 73 -9.68 3.28 5.20
C ASN A 73 -11.11 3.77 5.03
N GLU A 74 -11.57 3.93 3.78
CA GLU A 74 -12.95 4.28 3.44
C GLU A 74 -13.91 3.20 3.96
N ALA A 75 -13.68 1.92 3.64
CA ALA A 75 -14.53 0.82 4.12
C ALA A 75 -14.54 0.70 5.65
N THR A 76 -13.42 0.98 6.33
CA THR A 76 -13.37 0.97 7.81
C THR A 76 -14.17 2.13 8.40
N ALA A 77 -14.13 3.32 7.77
CA ALA A 77 -14.95 4.47 8.18
C ALA A 77 -16.44 4.18 7.95
N THR A 78 -16.81 3.70 6.76
CA THR A 78 -18.18 3.27 6.44
C THR A 78 -18.68 2.21 7.42
N LEU A 79 -17.86 1.22 7.75
CA LEU A 79 -18.21 0.20 8.73
C LEU A 79 -18.46 0.79 10.13
N ALA A 80 -17.68 1.78 10.55
CA ALA A 80 -17.89 2.46 11.82
C ALA A 80 -19.24 3.22 11.84
N ASP A 81 -19.60 3.86 10.72
CA ASP A 81 -20.88 4.56 10.57
C ASP A 81 -22.05 3.58 10.59
N LEU A 82 -21.97 2.49 9.82
CA LEU A 82 -23.00 1.46 9.77
C LEU A 82 -23.20 0.78 11.13
N ARG A 83 -22.14 0.54 11.90
CA ARG A 83 -22.24 -0.01 13.26
C ARG A 83 -22.93 0.97 14.22
N ARG A 84 -22.67 2.27 14.10
CA ARG A 84 -23.36 3.31 14.88
C ARG A 84 -24.85 3.37 14.55
N GLU A 85 -25.19 3.36 13.26
CA GLU A 85 -26.59 3.36 12.83
C GLU A 85 -27.32 2.08 13.25
N ARG A 86 -26.67 0.91 13.11
CA ARG A 86 -27.23 -0.36 13.61
C ARG A 86 -27.53 -0.29 15.11
N ALA A 87 -26.59 0.22 15.92
CA ALA A 87 -26.78 0.32 17.36
C ALA A 87 -27.95 1.26 17.73
N ARG A 88 -28.11 2.36 16.98
CA ARG A 88 -29.24 3.28 17.13
C ARG A 88 -30.58 2.60 16.80
N LEU A 89 -30.67 1.96 15.64
CA LEU A 89 -31.89 1.26 15.19
C LEU A 89 -32.26 0.10 16.11
N ASP A 90 -31.27 -0.61 16.64
CA ASP A 90 -31.48 -1.69 17.59
C ASP A 90 -32.05 -1.18 18.92
N ALA A 91 -31.55 -0.04 19.42
CA ALA A 91 -32.12 0.62 20.60
C ALA A 91 -33.56 1.08 20.37
N GLU A 92 -33.84 1.71 19.22
CA GLU A 92 -35.20 2.14 18.84
C GLU A 92 -36.15 0.95 18.70
N TYR A 93 -35.69 -0.16 18.12
CA TYR A 93 -36.47 -1.38 17.99
C TYR A 93 -36.79 -2.01 19.35
N ARG A 94 -35.82 -2.05 20.28
CA ARG A 94 -36.06 -2.53 21.65
C ARG A 94 -37.07 -1.66 22.40
N GLU A 95 -37.03 -0.35 22.22
CA GLU A 95 -38.00 0.57 22.80
C GLU A 95 -39.42 0.30 22.24
N LEU A 96 -39.57 0.21 20.92
CA LEU A 96 -40.82 -0.16 20.27
C LEU A 96 -41.35 -1.53 20.74
N TYR A 97 -40.44 -2.51 20.88
CA TYR A 97 -40.76 -3.83 21.38
C TYR A 97 -41.27 -3.78 22.83
N SER A 98 -40.60 -3.01 23.71
CA SER A 98 -41.02 -2.85 25.11
C SER A 98 -42.40 -2.21 25.27
N ARG A 99 -42.84 -1.41 24.27
CA ARG A 99 -44.17 -0.81 24.20
C ARG A 99 -45.24 -1.73 23.57
N GLY A 100 -44.89 -2.97 23.24
CA GLY A 100 -45.81 -3.92 22.59
C GLY A 100 -46.12 -3.60 21.12
N MET A 101 -45.36 -2.70 20.49
CA MET A 101 -45.62 -2.20 19.14
C MET A 101 -44.82 -2.94 18.05
N ALA A 102 -44.16 -4.06 18.38
CA ALA A 102 -43.31 -4.81 17.45
C ALA A 102 -44.06 -5.37 16.23
N THR A 103 -45.33 -5.74 16.39
CA THR A 103 -46.18 -6.32 15.34
C THR A 103 -46.91 -5.28 14.50
N THR A 104 -46.78 -3.99 14.85
CA THR A 104 -47.36 -2.90 14.05
C THR A 104 -46.62 -2.76 12.72
N PRO A 105 -47.24 -2.16 11.68
CA PRO A 105 -46.55 -1.84 10.43
C PRO A 105 -45.28 -1.01 10.65
N GLN A 106 -45.27 -0.14 11.67
CA GLN A 106 -44.12 0.66 12.05
C GLN A 106 -42.99 -0.21 12.63
N GLY A 107 -43.31 -1.15 13.52
CA GLY A 107 -42.35 -2.11 14.07
C GLY A 107 -41.74 -3.01 12.99
N ALA A 108 -42.56 -3.49 12.05
CA ALA A 108 -42.09 -4.28 10.91
C ALA A 108 -41.17 -3.48 9.97
N ALA A 109 -41.50 -2.22 9.69
CA ALA A 109 -40.66 -1.33 8.88
C ALA A 109 -39.30 -1.07 9.54
N LEU A 110 -39.29 -0.81 10.85
CA LEU A 110 -38.05 -0.60 11.60
C LEU A 110 -37.18 -1.88 11.64
N TYR A 111 -37.80 -3.04 11.86
CA TYR A 111 -37.09 -4.33 11.81
C TYR A 111 -36.44 -4.57 10.44
N ASN A 112 -37.17 -4.34 9.34
CA ASN A 112 -36.63 -4.48 7.99
C ASN A 112 -35.45 -3.55 7.74
N ARG A 113 -35.53 -2.30 8.22
CA ARG A 113 -34.41 -1.34 8.14
C ARG A 113 -33.22 -1.82 8.97
N LEU A 114 -33.44 -2.29 10.20
CA LEU A 114 -32.39 -2.85 11.05
C LEU A 114 -31.69 -4.04 10.39
N MET A 115 -32.45 -4.96 9.79
CA MET A 115 -31.89 -6.12 9.06
C MET A 115 -31.13 -5.71 7.80
N SER A 116 -31.62 -4.70 7.06
CA SER A 116 -30.91 -4.15 5.91
C SER A 116 -29.56 -3.56 6.30
N VAL A 117 -29.50 -2.73 7.35
CA VAL A 117 -28.24 -2.18 7.88
C VAL A 117 -27.35 -3.28 8.44
N HIS A 118 -27.91 -4.29 9.13
CA HIS A 118 -27.15 -5.42 9.63
C HIS A 118 -26.47 -6.21 8.51
N LYS A 119 -27.17 -6.46 7.40
CA LYS A 119 -26.60 -7.09 6.22
C LYS A 119 -25.45 -6.26 5.64
N GLN A 120 -25.62 -4.94 5.50
CA GLN A 120 -24.56 -4.05 5.03
C GLN A 120 -23.32 -4.08 5.93
N VAL A 121 -23.50 -4.18 7.26
CA VAL A 121 -22.38 -4.36 8.21
C VAL A 121 -21.62 -5.65 7.91
N LEU A 122 -22.32 -6.77 7.73
CA LEU A 122 -21.70 -8.07 7.45
C LEU A 122 -20.94 -8.07 6.12
N ASP A 123 -21.55 -7.53 5.07
CA ASP A 123 -20.94 -7.44 3.74
C ASP A 123 -19.67 -6.57 3.80
N THR A 124 -19.73 -5.42 4.47
CA THR A 124 -18.58 -4.52 4.63
C THR A 124 -17.48 -5.13 5.50
N GLU A 125 -17.84 -5.89 6.55
CA GLU A 125 -16.87 -6.62 7.39
C GLU A 125 -16.13 -7.70 6.60
N ALA A 126 -16.84 -8.43 5.74
CA ALA A 126 -16.23 -9.42 4.85
C ALA A 126 -15.23 -8.76 3.89
N ASP A 127 -15.59 -7.60 3.32
CA ASP A 127 -14.69 -6.83 2.45
C ASP A 127 -13.45 -6.31 3.18
N VAL A 128 -13.62 -5.72 4.37
CA VAL A 128 -12.50 -5.27 5.22
C VAL A 128 -11.59 -6.44 5.56
N THR A 129 -12.15 -7.60 5.88
CA THR A 129 -11.39 -8.81 6.22
C THR A 129 -10.62 -9.35 5.02
N ARG A 130 -11.26 -9.40 3.83
CA ARG A 130 -10.61 -9.79 2.57
C ARG A 130 -9.42 -8.89 2.25
N ILE A 131 -9.59 -7.57 2.37
CA ILE A 131 -8.51 -6.61 2.11
C ILE A 131 -7.40 -6.75 3.17
N ARG A 132 -7.74 -6.94 4.45
CA ARG A 132 -6.74 -7.19 5.52
C ARG A 132 -5.95 -8.48 5.29
N GLY A 133 -6.60 -9.55 4.82
CA GLY A 133 -5.95 -10.83 4.51
C GLY A 133 -4.86 -10.73 3.44
N GLN A 134 -4.89 -9.70 2.59
CA GLN A 134 -3.85 -9.45 1.59
C GLN A 134 -2.63 -8.70 2.14
N ARG A 135 -2.72 -8.06 3.32
CA ARG A 135 -1.62 -7.28 3.95
C ARG A 135 -0.28 -8.03 4.06
N PRO A 136 -0.23 -9.31 4.47
CA PRO A 136 1.04 -10.03 4.62
C PRO A 136 1.83 -10.14 3.31
N LYS A 137 1.12 -10.30 2.19
CA LYS A 137 1.74 -10.37 0.86
C LYS A 137 2.42 -9.06 0.50
N TRP A 138 1.79 -7.93 0.79
CA TRP A 138 2.36 -6.62 0.48
C TRP A 138 3.57 -6.27 1.34
N THR A 139 3.58 -6.66 2.62
CA THR A 139 4.76 -6.46 3.49
C THR A 139 5.96 -7.26 3.03
N TRP A 140 5.75 -8.48 2.53
CA TRP A 140 6.82 -9.29 1.94
C TRP A 140 7.43 -8.61 0.72
N TRP A 141 6.60 -8.11 -0.20
CA TRP A 141 7.08 -7.41 -1.39
C TRP A 141 7.89 -6.15 -1.09
N ARG A 142 7.53 -5.43 -0.02
CA ARG A 142 8.35 -4.31 0.46
C ARG A 142 9.73 -4.75 0.92
N HIS A 143 9.82 -5.89 1.61
CA HIS A 143 11.09 -6.44 2.03
C HIS A 143 11.94 -6.86 0.82
N VAL A 144 11.33 -7.56 -0.14
CA VAL A 144 11.98 -7.92 -1.42
C VAL A 144 12.50 -6.66 -2.12
N HIS A 145 11.67 -5.63 -2.28
CA HIS A 145 12.09 -4.37 -2.91
C HIS A 145 13.30 -3.76 -2.21
N ASN A 146 13.27 -3.64 -0.89
CA ASN A 146 14.37 -3.04 -0.12
C ASN A 146 15.68 -3.84 -0.30
N VAL A 147 15.61 -5.17 -0.17
CA VAL A 147 16.79 -6.05 -0.32
C VAL A 147 17.34 -5.97 -1.75
N SER A 148 16.48 -6.05 -2.76
CA SER A 148 16.89 -5.96 -4.17
C SER A 148 17.49 -4.59 -4.51
N THR A 149 16.98 -3.50 -3.95
CA THR A 149 17.58 -2.17 -4.12
C THR A 149 18.96 -2.08 -3.50
N MET A 150 19.19 -2.67 -2.32
CA MET A 150 20.53 -2.72 -1.71
C MET A 150 21.50 -3.54 -2.57
N MET A 151 21.05 -4.70 -3.08
CA MET A 151 21.84 -5.51 -4.00
C MET A 151 22.17 -4.77 -5.29
N LEU A 152 21.19 -4.06 -5.87
CA LEU A 152 21.37 -3.27 -7.09
C LEU A 152 22.46 -2.22 -6.90
N MET A 153 22.45 -1.51 -5.77
CA MET A 153 23.48 -0.52 -5.45
C MET A 153 24.86 -1.16 -5.33
N GLY A 154 24.97 -2.33 -4.69
CA GLY A 154 26.23 -3.08 -4.60
C GLY A 154 26.78 -3.48 -5.97
N ILE A 155 25.94 -4.08 -6.83
CA ILE A 155 26.34 -4.50 -8.19
C ILE A 155 26.69 -3.28 -9.04
N LEU A 156 25.92 -2.19 -8.94
CA LEU A 156 26.17 -0.96 -9.69
C LEU A 156 27.52 -0.35 -9.32
N LEU A 157 27.88 -0.31 -8.02
CA LEU A 157 29.18 0.16 -7.56
C LEU A 157 30.32 -0.69 -8.15
N VAL A 158 30.19 -2.02 -8.11
CA VAL A 158 31.17 -2.93 -8.71
C VAL A 158 31.26 -2.71 -10.23
N HIS A 159 30.13 -2.53 -10.91
CA HIS A 159 30.09 -2.29 -12.35
C HIS A 159 30.82 -0.99 -12.73
N ILE A 160 30.53 0.11 -12.04
CA ILE A 160 31.19 1.41 -12.24
C ILE A 160 32.68 1.29 -11.93
N TRP A 161 33.05 0.68 -10.81
CA TRP A 161 34.44 0.46 -10.41
C TRP A 161 35.21 -0.32 -11.48
N THR A 162 34.63 -1.42 -11.98
CA THR A 162 35.25 -2.26 -13.01
C THR A 162 35.50 -1.46 -14.29
N LYS A 163 34.53 -0.65 -14.72
CA LYS A 163 34.70 0.22 -15.89
C LYS A 163 35.80 1.26 -15.67
N LEU A 164 35.88 1.90 -14.49
CA LEU A 164 36.94 2.86 -14.18
C LEU A 164 38.32 2.20 -14.13
N TYR A 165 38.43 1.05 -13.47
CA TYR A 165 39.68 0.29 -13.35
C TYR A 165 40.25 -0.11 -14.71
N PHE A 166 39.42 -0.64 -15.61
CA PHE A 166 39.88 -1.05 -16.94
C PHE A 166 40.00 0.11 -17.93
N ALA A 167 39.22 1.18 -17.79
CA ALA A 167 39.31 2.35 -18.68
C ALA A 167 40.56 3.20 -18.43
N TRP A 168 41.08 3.23 -17.20
CA TRP A 168 42.25 4.03 -16.83
C TRP A 168 43.59 3.31 -17.01
N GLY A 169 43.59 2.13 -17.65
CA GLY A 169 44.77 1.31 -17.85
C GLY A 169 45.03 0.42 -16.63
N GLY A 170 44.82 -0.88 -16.82
CA GLY A 170 45.36 -1.87 -15.89
C GLY A 170 46.86 -1.62 -15.73
N LEU A 171 47.29 -1.34 -14.49
CA LEU A 171 48.67 -1.51 -14.08
C LEU A 171 49.07 -2.98 -14.24
#